data_AF-A0AAD2CVJ8-F1
#
_entry.id   AF-A0AAD2CVJ8-F1
#
_cell.length_a   1.000
_cell.length_b   1.000
_cell.length_c   1.000
_cell.angle_alpha   90.00
_cell.angle_beta   90.00
_cell.angle_gamma   90.00
#
_symmetry.space_group_name_H-M   'P 1'
#
loop_
_entity.id
_entity.type
_entity.pdbx_description
1 polymer ?
#
loop_
_entity_poly.entity_id
_entity_poly.type
_entity_poly.pdbx_seq_one_letter_code
_entity_poly.pdbx_strand_id
1 'polypeptide(L)'
;MDGFRPTVNDVERISWGKPAKRKGTGSRGMPHRLNEDERKLFDQARRKGFLEVAGSGWRSQRRDAPLLNTYRSLCDARGQASIVLHKDKTGVDEIVIDLSPLRCHAAFHDVAVKCLEHQPDGEIVFGNSNENNLPTMSEDNDAREIELRDEGPEIASWSERPIYQLPPYCIAWRLPRGEAKAVGKKMASLFDTVEKTAVRSKKPTGVKHGKGRRHGGYGIG
;
A
#
# COMPACT_ATOMS: atom_id res chain seq x y z
N MET A 1 -11.23 16.53 12.97
CA MET A 1 -10.38 17.14 11.95
C MET A 1 -10.16 16.12 10.86
N ASP A 2 -10.68 16.37 9.66
CA ASP A 2 -10.51 15.45 8.53
C ASP A 2 -9.06 15.56 8.01
N GLY A 3 -8.24 14.57 8.37
CA GLY A 3 -6.87 14.46 7.88
C GLY A 3 -6.76 14.47 6.35
N PHE A 4 -5.55 14.67 5.85
CA PHE A 4 -5.20 14.42 4.47
C PHE A 4 -5.60 13.00 4.02
N ARG A 5 -6.62 12.90 3.18
CA ARG A 5 -7.00 11.67 2.46
C ARG A 5 -7.33 12.02 1.00
N PRO A 6 -6.70 11.40 -0.01
CA PRO A 6 -6.99 11.70 -1.40
C PRO A 6 -8.40 11.24 -1.76
N THR A 7 -9.02 11.85 -2.77
CA THR A 7 -10.28 11.30 -3.32
C THR A 7 -9.97 10.15 -4.28
N VAL A 8 -10.92 9.23 -4.50
CA VAL A 8 -10.79 8.18 -5.52
C VAL A 8 -10.52 8.77 -6.91
N ASN A 9 -11.12 9.93 -7.21
CA ASN A 9 -10.87 10.66 -8.45
C ASN A 9 -9.43 11.19 -8.55
N ASP A 10 -8.85 11.68 -7.46
CA ASP A 10 -7.44 12.08 -7.45
C ASP A 10 -6.53 10.89 -7.76
N VAL A 11 -6.76 9.74 -7.13
CA VAL A 11 -6.01 8.50 -7.36
C VAL A 11 -6.13 8.04 -8.81
N GLU A 12 -7.35 8.03 -9.34
CA GLU A 12 -7.62 7.68 -10.74
C GLU A 12 -6.85 8.60 -11.70
N ARG A 13 -6.84 9.91 -11.45
CA ARG A 13 -6.10 10.88 -12.28
C ARG A 13 -4.60 10.64 -12.25
N ILE A 14 -3.99 10.47 -11.08
CA ILE A 14 -2.55 10.22 -10.98
C ILE A 14 -2.16 8.86 -11.57
N SER A 15 -3.06 7.86 -11.53
CA SER A 15 -2.86 6.57 -12.19
C SER A 15 -2.71 6.69 -13.71
N TRP A 16 -3.31 7.72 -14.32
CA TRP A 16 -3.15 8.05 -15.74
C TRP A 16 -2.02 9.05 -16.03
N GLY A 17 -1.31 9.51 -15.00
CA GLY A 17 -0.32 10.58 -15.10
C GLY A 17 -0.92 11.98 -15.26
N LYS A 18 -2.22 12.15 -14.96
CA LYS A 18 -2.89 13.45 -14.89
C LYS A 18 -2.69 14.07 -13.49
N PRO A 19 -2.62 15.40 -13.39
CA PRO A 19 -2.46 16.05 -12.10
C PRO A 19 -3.65 15.78 -11.17
N ALA A 20 -3.42 15.47 -9.90
CA ALA A 20 -4.48 15.42 -8.88
C ALA A 20 -5.09 16.82 -8.69
N LYS A 21 -6.34 16.89 -8.20
CA LYS A 21 -6.94 18.15 -7.78
C LYS A 21 -6.42 18.56 -6.40
N ARG A 22 -6.31 17.59 -5.49
CA ARG A 22 -5.71 17.81 -4.16
C ARG A 22 -4.19 17.79 -4.24
N LYS A 23 -3.53 18.84 -3.75
CA LYS A 23 -2.08 18.93 -3.60
C LYS A 23 -1.58 17.86 -2.63
N GLY A 24 -0.43 17.24 -2.91
CA GLY A 24 0.15 16.19 -2.06
C GLY A 24 -0.27 14.75 -2.37
N THR A 25 -1.32 14.53 -3.18
CA THR A 25 -1.80 13.18 -3.53
C THR A 25 -0.78 12.37 -4.36
N GLY A 26 0.05 13.03 -5.15
CA GLY A 26 1.15 12.40 -5.90
C GLY A 26 2.48 13.13 -5.68
N SER A 27 3.59 12.45 -5.92
CA SER A 27 4.96 12.96 -5.72
C SER A 27 5.84 12.74 -6.95
N ARG A 28 6.86 13.60 -7.17
CA ARG A 28 7.92 13.40 -8.18
C ARG A 28 8.80 12.19 -7.87
N GLY A 29 8.97 11.89 -6.58
CA GLY A 29 9.80 10.78 -6.10
C GLY A 29 9.07 9.44 -6.03
N MET A 30 7.76 9.39 -6.30
CA MET A 30 6.96 8.17 -6.28
C MET A 30 6.11 8.03 -7.54
N PRO A 31 6.36 7.02 -8.39
CA PRO A 31 5.55 6.76 -9.56
C PRO A 31 4.18 6.21 -9.15
N HIS A 32 3.14 6.76 -9.78
CA HIS A 32 1.75 6.28 -9.65
C HIS A 32 1.14 5.90 -10.99
N ARG A 33 1.76 6.34 -12.10
CA ARG A 33 1.21 6.11 -13.43
C ARG A 33 1.32 4.64 -13.82
N LEU A 34 0.17 4.05 -14.14
CA LEU A 34 0.05 2.66 -14.58
C LEU A 34 0.25 2.54 -16.10
N ASN A 35 0.90 1.47 -16.52
CA ASN A 35 0.85 1.00 -17.89
C ASN A 35 -0.45 0.20 -18.14
N GLU A 36 -0.62 -0.34 -19.35
CA GLU A 36 -1.85 -1.06 -19.71
C GLU A 36 -2.07 -2.35 -18.91
N ASP A 37 -1.02 -3.11 -18.64
CA ASP A 37 -1.14 -4.38 -17.91
C ASP A 37 -1.35 -4.17 -16.40
N GLU A 38 -0.62 -3.22 -15.81
CA GLU A 38 -0.84 -2.75 -14.44
C GLU A 38 -2.27 -2.22 -14.28
N ARG A 39 -2.80 -1.53 -15.29
CA ARG A 39 -4.18 -1.07 -15.29
C ARG A 39 -5.19 -2.23 -15.30
N LYS A 40 -4.96 -3.27 -16.10
CA LYS A 40 -5.82 -4.47 -16.08
C LYS A 40 -5.85 -5.10 -14.69
N LEU A 41 -4.69 -5.22 -14.05
CA LEU A 41 -4.56 -5.75 -12.68
C LEU A 41 -5.25 -4.84 -11.65
N PHE A 42 -5.07 -3.52 -11.75
CA PHE A 42 -5.72 -2.55 -10.87
C PHE A 42 -7.25 -2.60 -10.96
N ASP A 43 -7.80 -2.61 -12.18
CA ASP A 43 -9.25 -2.73 -12.40
C ASP A 43 -9.78 -4.08 -11.92
N GLN A 44 -9.00 -5.16 -12.03
CA GLN A 44 -9.36 -6.47 -11.49
C GLN A 44 -9.34 -6.48 -9.96
N ALA A 45 -8.37 -5.82 -9.33
CA ALA A 45 -8.26 -5.72 -7.89
C ALA A 45 -9.46 -5.02 -7.26
N ARG A 46 -9.97 -3.95 -7.89
CA ARG A 46 -11.20 -3.26 -7.47
C ARG A 46 -12.41 -4.19 -7.40
N ARG A 47 -12.57 -5.09 -8.38
CA ARG A 47 -13.67 -6.07 -8.43
C ARG A 47 -13.47 -7.22 -7.44
N LYS A 48 -12.24 -7.65 -7.20
CA LYS A 48 -11.92 -8.77 -6.30
C LYS A 48 -11.84 -8.35 -4.83
N GLY A 49 -11.57 -7.08 -4.57
CA GLY A 49 -11.23 -6.54 -3.25
C GLY A 49 -9.75 -6.65 -2.88
N PHE A 50 -8.95 -7.45 -3.60
CA PHE A 50 -7.51 -7.60 -3.37
C PHE A 50 -6.70 -7.60 -4.67
N LEU A 51 -5.46 -7.15 -4.59
CA LEU A 51 -4.54 -7.08 -5.72
C LEU A 51 -3.72 -8.36 -5.84
N GLU A 52 -3.60 -8.92 -7.04
CA GLU A 52 -2.68 -10.02 -7.33
C GLU A 52 -1.48 -9.51 -8.16
N VAL A 53 -0.27 -9.73 -7.67
CA VAL A 53 0.97 -9.40 -8.40
C VAL A 53 1.82 -10.64 -8.58
N ALA A 54 2.59 -10.71 -9.67
CA ALA A 54 3.50 -11.83 -9.93
C ALA A 54 4.93 -11.51 -9.48
N GLY A 55 5.62 -12.52 -8.96
CA GLY A 55 6.97 -12.44 -8.44
C GLY A 55 7.02 -12.06 -6.95
N SER A 56 8.08 -12.50 -6.27
CA SER A 56 8.49 -12.11 -4.91
C SER A 56 8.91 -10.63 -4.80
N GLY A 57 8.41 -9.78 -5.71
CA GLY A 57 8.76 -8.38 -5.85
C GLY A 57 8.18 -7.47 -4.78
N TRP A 58 7.61 -8.02 -3.70
CA TRP A 58 7.49 -7.27 -2.45
C TRP A 58 8.90 -7.00 -1.93
N ARG A 59 9.40 -5.82 -2.24
CA ARG A 59 10.19 -5.09 -1.26
C ARG A 59 9.36 -3.86 -1.01
N SER A 60 8.87 -3.69 0.21
CA SER A 60 8.31 -2.42 0.70
C SER A 60 9.16 -1.19 0.31
N GLN A 61 10.45 -1.41 0.02
CA GLN A 61 11.47 -0.45 -0.42
C GLN A 61 11.49 -0.13 -1.93
N ARG A 62 10.78 -0.84 -2.83
CA ARG A 62 10.79 -0.52 -4.26
C ARG A 62 9.92 0.71 -4.53
N ARG A 63 10.55 1.88 -4.46
CA ARG A 63 9.96 3.16 -4.91
C ARG A 63 9.40 3.06 -6.34
N ASP A 64 9.91 2.17 -7.18
CA ASP A 64 9.47 1.97 -8.58
C ASP A 64 8.32 0.96 -8.79
N ALA A 65 7.34 0.90 -7.89
CA ALA A 65 6.16 0.01 -7.99
C ALA A 65 4.83 0.77 -8.15
N PRO A 66 4.54 1.37 -9.33
CA PRO A 66 3.37 2.23 -9.51
C PRO A 66 2.04 1.55 -9.24
N LEU A 67 1.92 0.25 -9.52
CA LEU A 67 0.72 -0.53 -9.23
C LEU A 67 0.43 -0.63 -7.73
N LEU A 68 1.44 -0.98 -6.93
CA LEU A 68 1.31 -1.07 -5.46
C LEU A 68 1.03 0.31 -4.86
N ASN A 69 1.78 1.33 -5.28
CA ASN A 69 1.59 2.70 -4.79
C ASN A 69 0.16 3.21 -5.07
N THR A 70 -0.33 3.02 -6.30
CA THR A 70 -1.68 3.47 -6.68
C THR A 70 -2.77 2.65 -6.02
N TYR A 71 -2.58 1.34 -5.84
CA TYR A 71 -3.54 0.49 -5.13
C TYR A 71 -3.62 0.85 -3.64
N ARG A 72 -2.48 1.05 -2.96
CA ARG A 72 -2.44 1.52 -1.57
C ARG A 72 -3.09 2.90 -1.43
N SER A 73 -2.85 3.83 -2.37
CA SER A 73 -3.54 5.12 -2.42
C SER A 73 -5.05 5.01 -2.66
N LEU A 74 -5.52 4.02 -3.42
CA LEU A 74 -6.94 3.78 -3.60
C LEU A 74 -7.60 3.29 -2.29
N CYS A 75 -6.96 2.33 -1.62
CA CYS A 75 -7.38 1.84 -0.31
C CYS A 75 -7.45 2.99 0.71
N ASP A 76 -6.45 3.88 0.70
CA ASP A 76 -6.47 5.11 1.50
C ASP A 76 -7.59 6.05 1.07
N ALA A 77 -7.85 6.26 -0.22
CA ALA A 77 -8.99 7.09 -0.63
C ALA A 77 -10.35 6.55 -0.14
N ARG A 78 -10.44 5.23 0.10
CA ARG A 78 -11.66 4.53 0.53
C ARG A 78 -11.74 4.28 2.04
N GLY A 79 -10.67 4.50 2.80
CA GLY A 79 -10.65 4.15 4.22
C GLY A 79 -10.68 2.64 4.48
N GLN A 80 -10.03 1.85 3.62
CA GLN A 80 -10.05 0.39 3.68
C GLN A 80 -8.64 -0.18 3.73
N ALA A 81 -8.46 -1.37 4.31
CA ALA A 81 -7.17 -2.04 4.30
C ALA A 81 -6.71 -2.34 2.85
N SER A 82 -5.40 -2.38 2.63
CA SER A 82 -4.82 -2.81 1.35
C SER A 82 -4.45 -4.28 1.42
N ILE A 83 -5.01 -5.10 0.53
CA ILE A 83 -4.79 -6.56 0.51
C ILE A 83 -4.07 -6.92 -0.79
N VAL A 84 -2.87 -7.49 -0.66
CA VAL A 84 -2.02 -7.83 -1.80
C VAL A 84 -1.57 -9.28 -1.71
N LEU A 85 -1.80 -10.04 -2.78
CA LEU A 85 -1.32 -11.41 -2.95
C LEU A 85 -0.14 -11.40 -3.93
N HIS A 86 1.03 -11.72 -3.40
CA HIS A 86 2.29 -11.88 -4.10
C HIS A 86 2.45 -13.32 -4.56
N LYS A 87 2.30 -13.55 -5.86
CA LYS A 87 2.42 -14.88 -6.46
C LYS A 87 3.87 -15.26 -6.64
N ASP A 88 4.25 -16.36 -6.03
CA ASP A 88 5.58 -16.94 -6.21
C ASP A 88 5.59 -17.99 -7.33
N LYS A 89 6.77 -18.27 -7.89
CA LYS A 89 6.94 -19.32 -8.90
C LYS A 89 6.80 -20.72 -8.31
N THR A 90 7.10 -20.88 -7.02
CA THR A 90 7.02 -22.15 -6.27
C THR A 90 5.58 -22.60 -5.99
N GLY A 91 4.60 -21.69 -6.08
CA GLY A 91 3.21 -21.97 -5.74
C GLY A 91 2.85 -21.69 -4.28
N VAL A 92 3.83 -21.33 -3.45
CA VAL A 92 3.62 -20.76 -2.11
C VAL A 92 3.62 -19.24 -2.25
N ASP A 93 2.42 -18.68 -2.22
CA ASP A 93 2.20 -17.24 -2.39
C ASP A 93 2.25 -16.54 -1.03
N GLU A 94 2.60 -15.25 -1.01
CA GLU A 94 2.56 -14.42 0.19
C GLU A 94 1.36 -13.47 0.10
N ILE A 95 0.52 -13.45 1.12
CA ILE A 95 -0.58 -12.49 1.24
C ILE A 95 -0.28 -11.49 2.33
N VAL A 96 -0.36 -10.20 1.98
CA VAL A 96 -0.06 -9.06 2.85
C VAL A 96 -1.31 -8.21 3.01
N ILE A 97 -1.68 -7.91 4.25
CA ILE A 97 -2.74 -6.97 4.61
C ILE A 97 -2.08 -5.76 5.26
N ASP A 98 -2.09 -4.61 4.60
CA ASP A 98 -1.62 -3.35 5.14
C ASP A 98 -2.79 -2.55 5.73
N LEU A 99 -2.72 -2.30 7.05
CA LEU A 99 -3.71 -1.57 7.84
C LEU A 99 -3.49 -0.05 7.82
N SER A 100 -2.32 0.42 7.38
CA SER A 100 -1.99 1.86 7.33
C SER A 100 -3.02 2.74 6.61
N PRO A 101 -3.73 2.30 5.55
CA PRO A 101 -4.73 3.14 4.90
C PRO A 101 -6.00 3.37 5.75
N LEU A 102 -6.21 2.61 6.83
CA LEU A 102 -7.27 2.88 7.80
C LEU A 102 -7.00 4.19 8.58
N ARG A 103 -5.74 4.62 8.68
CA ARG A 103 -5.29 5.83 9.41
C ARG A 103 -5.67 5.85 10.90
N CYS A 104 -5.83 4.68 11.51
CA CYS A 104 -6.16 4.52 12.92
C CYS A 104 -5.02 3.81 13.65
N HIS A 105 -3.87 4.49 13.79
CA HIS A 105 -2.65 3.88 14.31
C HIS A 105 -2.85 3.20 15.67
N ALA A 106 -3.62 3.84 16.55
CA ALA A 106 -3.91 3.34 17.90
C ALA A 106 -4.68 2.01 17.90
N ALA A 107 -5.37 1.67 16.81
CA ALA A 107 -6.15 0.44 16.69
C ALA A 107 -5.48 -0.62 15.80
N PHE A 108 -4.30 -0.37 15.23
CA PHE A 108 -3.68 -1.32 14.29
C PHE A 108 -3.36 -2.66 14.93
N HIS A 109 -2.84 -2.66 16.16
CA HIS A 109 -2.52 -3.89 16.86
C HIS A 109 -3.79 -4.73 17.12
N ASP A 110 -4.84 -4.12 17.66
CA ASP A 110 -6.11 -4.80 17.94
C ASP A 110 -6.76 -5.37 16.66
N VAL A 111 -6.73 -4.60 15.57
CA VAL A 111 -7.24 -5.06 14.27
C VAL A 111 -6.38 -6.21 13.75
N ALA A 112 -5.07 -6.16 13.94
CA ALA A 112 -4.18 -7.24 13.51
C ALA A 112 -4.41 -8.53 14.30
N VAL A 113 -4.58 -8.44 15.62
CA VAL A 113 -4.95 -9.58 16.47
C VAL A 113 -6.25 -10.21 15.99
N LYS A 114 -7.29 -9.41 15.69
CA LYS A 114 -8.56 -9.91 15.14
C LYS A 114 -8.40 -10.60 13.78
N CYS A 115 -7.51 -10.08 12.92
CA CYS A 115 -7.19 -10.77 11.66
C CYS A 115 -6.54 -12.14 11.92
N LEU A 116 -5.67 -12.26 12.94
CA LEU A 116 -5.03 -13.51 13.33
C LEU A 116 -6.01 -14.51 13.97
N GLU A 117 -7.03 -14.04 14.70
CA GLU A 117 -8.13 -14.90 15.16
C GLU A 117 -8.90 -15.52 14.00
N HIS A 118 -9.09 -14.76 12.91
CA HIS A 118 -9.72 -15.27 11.70
C HIS A 118 -8.80 -16.14 10.85
N GLN A 119 -7.50 -15.87 10.84
CA GLN A 119 -6.51 -16.63 10.09
C GLN A 119 -5.21 -16.70 10.91
N PRO A 120 -4.96 -17.81 11.64
CA PRO A 120 -3.77 -17.93 12.48
C PRO A 120 -2.49 -18.01 11.64
N ASP A 121 -1.35 -18.04 12.32
CA ASP A 121 -0.01 -18.22 11.73
C ASP A 121 0.44 -17.11 10.77
N GLY A 122 -0.11 -15.90 10.96
CA GLY A 122 0.34 -14.70 10.29
C GLY A 122 1.40 -13.94 11.09
N GLU A 123 2.30 -13.26 10.41
CA GLU A 123 3.34 -12.43 11.01
C GLU A 123 2.95 -10.96 10.93
N ILE A 124 2.97 -10.26 12.07
CA ILE A 124 2.78 -8.81 12.10
C ILE A 124 4.13 -8.15 11.77
N VAL A 125 4.16 -7.32 10.73
CA VAL A 125 5.35 -6.63 10.24
C VAL A 125 5.10 -5.13 10.22
N PHE A 126 5.90 -4.37 10.97
CA PHE A 126 5.88 -2.92 10.94
C PHE A 126 7.06 -2.38 10.13
N GLY A 127 6.78 -1.60 9.08
CA GLY A 127 7.83 -1.04 8.25
C GLY A 127 8.34 0.28 8.83
N ASN A 128 9.38 0.26 9.68
CA ASN A 128 10.01 1.49 10.15
C ASN A 128 10.53 2.31 8.95
N SER A 129 10.03 3.54 8.78
CA SER A 129 10.41 4.44 7.69
C SER A 129 11.88 4.92 7.71
N ASN A 130 12.67 4.49 8.71
CA ASN A 130 14.04 4.96 8.97
C ASN A 130 15.18 3.95 8.69
N GLU A 131 14.90 2.75 8.16
CA GLU A 131 15.98 1.80 7.81
C GLU A 131 16.67 2.11 6.46
N ASN A 132 16.97 3.39 6.20
CA ASN A 132 17.98 3.81 5.23
C ASN A 132 19.21 4.47 5.89
N ASN A 133 19.28 4.50 7.22
CA ASN A 133 20.53 4.75 7.92
C ASN A 133 20.95 3.44 8.59
N LEU A 134 21.55 2.53 7.81
CA LEU A 134 22.44 1.55 8.38
C LEU A 134 23.69 2.35 8.81
N PRO A 135 24.00 2.52 10.11
CA PRO A 135 25.35 2.91 10.47
C PRO A 135 26.23 1.77 9.99
N THR A 136 27.21 2.09 9.16
CA THR A 136 28.32 1.19 8.90
C THR A 136 28.87 0.83 10.28
N MET A 137 28.82 -0.46 10.64
CA MET A 137 29.45 -0.97 11.85
C MET A 137 30.95 -0.64 11.75
N SER A 138 31.38 0.44 12.38
CA SER A 138 32.73 0.52 12.91
C SER A 138 32.72 -0.38 14.14
N GLU A 139 33.48 -1.46 14.07
CA GLU A 139 33.83 -2.29 15.21
C GLU A 139 34.50 -1.41 16.26
N ASP A 140 33.76 -1.06 17.32
CA ASP A 140 34.35 -0.73 18.60
C ASP A 140 33.33 -0.96 19.71
N ASN A 141 33.74 -1.81 20.66
CA ASN A 141 33.07 -2.15 21.90
C ASN A 141 32.65 -0.91 22.70
N ASP A 142 31.38 -0.82 23.08
CA ASP A 142 31.06 -0.65 24.50
C ASP A 142 29.57 -0.91 24.80
N ALA A 143 29.33 -1.71 25.83
CA ALA A 143 28.01 -2.06 26.31
C ALA A 143 27.32 -0.82 26.89
N ARG A 144 26.34 -0.27 26.18
CA ARG A 144 25.37 0.67 26.72
C ARG A 144 23.96 0.18 26.46
N GLU A 145 23.27 0.00 27.58
CA GLU A 145 21.85 -0.32 27.70
C GLU A 145 21.03 0.56 26.73
N ILE A 146 20.44 -0.07 25.72
CA ILE A 146 19.62 0.63 24.72
C ILE A 146 18.27 0.90 25.39
N GLU A 147 18.10 2.11 25.92
CA GLU A 147 16.78 2.64 26.23
C GLU A 147 15.95 2.70 24.95
N LEU A 148 14.93 1.84 24.86
CA LEU A 148 13.89 1.89 23.83
C LEU A 148 13.13 3.21 23.96
N ARG A 149 13.60 4.26 23.29
CA ARG A 149 12.79 5.47 23.05
C ARG A 149 11.70 5.12 22.03
N ASP A 150 10.52 4.80 22.56
CA ASP A 150 9.25 4.78 21.85
C ASP A 150 8.82 6.21 21.49
N GLU A 151 9.57 6.86 20.60
CA GLU A 151 9.10 8.07 19.92
C GLU A 151 8.34 7.64 18.66
N GLY A 152 7.17 7.02 18.89
CA GLY A 152 6.19 6.78 17.84
C GLY A 152 5.89 8.09 17.09
N PRO A 153 5.71 8.07 15.77
CA PRO A 153 5.44 9.29 15.03
C PRO A 153 4.18 9.95 15.60
N GLU A 154 4.30 11.18 16.09
CA GLU A 154 3.20 11.95 16.71
C GLU A 154 1.89 11.72 15.95
N ILE A 155 0.77 11.52 16.65
CA ILE A 155 -0.55 11.19 16.08
C ILE A 155 -0.96 12.18 14.95
N ALA A 156 -0.49 13.43 15.02
CA ALA A 156 -0.66 14.44 13.97
C ALA A 156 -0.07 14.01 12.60
N SER A 157 0.98 13.20 12.59
CA SER A 157 1.64 12.73 11.37
C SER A 157 0.77 11.79 10.52
N TRP A 158 -0.10 10.98 11.13
CA TRP A 158 -0.92 9.98 10.43
C TRP A 158 -2.14 10.58 9.75
N SER A 159 -2.66 11.67 10.28
CA SER A 159 -3.76 12.41 9.67
C SER A 159 -3.25 13.36 8.59
N GLU A 160 -2.06 13.95 8.70
CA GLU A 160 -1.62 15.04 7.82
C GLU A 160 -0.81 14.59 6.59
N ARG A 161 -0.15 13.43 6.66
CA ARG A 161 0.73 12.97 5.59
C ARG A 161 0.02 12.11 4.54
N PRO A 162 0.45 12.17 3.27
CA PRO A 162 -0.05 11.25 2.26
C PRO A 162 0.42 9.82 2.55
N ILE A 163 -0.42 8.83 2.20
CA ILE A 163 -0.20 7.42 2.54
C ILE A 163 1.16 6.89 2.10
N TYR A 164 1.71 7.39 1.00
CA TYR A 164 3.01 6.98 0.51
C TYR A 164 4.21 7.41 1.36
N GLN A 165 4.00 8.32 2.32
CA GLN A 165 5.00 8.70 3.32
C GLN A 165 4.81 7.98 4.65
N LEU A 166 3.69 7.26 4.82
CA LEU A 166 3.37 6.57 6.06
C LEU A 166 3.96 5.16 6.04
N PRO A 167 4.54 4.71 7.17
CA PRO A 167 5.03 3.33 7.29
C PRO A 167 3.85 2.36 7.14
N PRO A 168 4.04 1.23 6.45
CA PRO A 168 3.02 0.19 6.40
C PRO A 168 2.94 -0.54 7.76
N TYR A 169 1.73 -0.94 8.13
CA TYR A 169 1.50 -1.83 9.27
C TYR A 169 0.83 -3.08 8.72
N CYS A 170 1.62 -4.14 8.56
CA CYS A 170 1.25 -5.30 7.76
C CYS A 170 1.01 -6.54 8.61
N ILE A 171 0.18 -7.42 8.07
CA ILE A 171 0.08 -8.82 8.49
C ILE A 171 0.35 -9.67 7.25
N ALA A 172 1.25 -10.64 7.36
CA ALA A 172 1.68 -11.46 6.24
C ALA A 172 1.50 -12.95 6.52
N TRP A 173 1.03 -13.70 5.52
CA TRP A 173 1.00 -15.16 5.54
C TRP A 173 1.67 -15.71 4.29
N ARG A 174 2.42 -16.81 4.44
CA ARG A 174 2.96 -17.58 3.32
C ARG A 174 2.19 -18.88 3.20
N LEU A 175 1.40 -19.02 2.15
CA LEU A 175 0.41 -20.09 2.00
C LEU A 175 0.43 -20.68 0.59
N PRO A 176 0.00 -21.94 0.40
CA PRO A 176 -0.29 -22.45 -0.93
C PRO A 176 -1.28 -21.53 -1.67
N ARG A 177 -1.08 -21.33 -2.98
CA ARG A 177 -1.87 -20.40 -3.81
C ARG A 177 -3.39 -20.48 -3.64
N GLY A 178 -3.93 -21.68 -3.48
CA GLY A 178 -5.36 -21.89 -3.26
C GLY A 178 -5.84 -21.25 -1.95
N GLU A 179 -5.11 -21.50 -0.88
CA GLU A 179 -5.36 -20.97 0.46
C GLU A 179 -5.10 -19.47 0.53
N ALA A 180 -4.00 -18.97 -0.03
CA ALA A 180 -3.70 -17.54 -0.10
C ALA A 180 -4.85 -16.75 -0.77
N LYS A 181 -5.43 -17.30 -1.85
CA LYS A 181 -6.61 -16.71 -2.50
C LYS A 181 -7.87 -16.77 -1.64
N ALA A 182 -8.05 -17.85 -0.89
CA ALA A 182 -9.18 -17.97 0.03
C ALA A 182 -9.08 -16.93 1.16
N VAL A 183 -7.89 -16.77 1.75
CA VAL A 183 -7.60 -15.72 2.74
C VAL A 183 -7.83 -14.34 2.13
N GLY A 184 -7.35 -14.07 0.92
CA GLY A 184 -7.57 -12.80 0.24
C GLY A 184 -9.04 -12.45 0.05
N LYS A 185 -9.88 -13.42 -0.33
CA LYS A 185 -11.34 -13.22 -0.43
C LYS A 185 -11.99 -13.01 0.94
N LYS A 186 -11.59 -13.78 1.96
CA LYS A 186 -12.10 -13.66 3.33
C LYS A 186 -11.82 -12.27 3.89
N MET A 187 -10.58 -11.83 3.79
CA MET A 187 -10.14 -10.50 4.26
C MET A 187 -10.78 -9.38 3.43
N ALA A 188 -10.93 -9.59 2.12
CA ALA A 188 -11.64 -8.63 1.27
C ALA A 188 -13.09 -8.41 1.71
N SER A 189 -13.76 -9.48 2.16
CA SER A 189 -15.11 -9.41 2.74
C SER A 189 -15.13 -8.74 4.11
N LEU A 190 -14.17 -9.06 4.99
CA LEU A 190 -14.09 -8.48 6.34
C LEU A 190 -13.86 -6.96 6.29
N PHE A 191 -13.04 -6.48 5.36
CA PHE A 191 -12.73 -5.05 5.19
C PHE A 191 -13.61 -4.33 4.15
N ASP A 192 -14.64 -5.01 3.60
CA ASP A 192 -15.54 -4.49 2.55
C ASP A 192 -14.79 -3.86 1.34
N THR A 193 -13.64 -4.43 0.97
CA THR A 193 -12.75 -3.86 -0.06
C THR A 193 -13.28 -4.02 -1.49
N VAL A 194 -14.24 -4.92 -1.69
CA VAL A 194 -14.86 -5.20 -3.00
C VAL A 194 -15.65 -3.98 -3.47
N GLU A 195 -15.36 -3.49 -4.67
CA GLU A 195 -16.15 -2.42 -5.27
C GLU A 195 -17.28 -3.00 -6.12
N LYS A 196 -18.49 -3.01 -5.54
CA LYS A 196 -19.72 -3.59 -6.14
C LYS A 196 -20.07 -2.99 -7.50
N THR A 197 -19.74 -1.72 -7.72
CA THR A 197 -20.04 -0.97 -8.95
C THR A 197 -18.78 -0.67 -9.78
N ALA A 198 -17.72 -1.46 -9.63
CA ALA A 198 -16.45 -1.23 -10.32
C ALA A 198 -16.60 -1.25 -11.85
N VAL A 199 -16.67 -0.06 -12.44
CA VAL A 199 -16.67 0.13 -13.89
C VAL A 199 -15.24 0.03 -14.42
N ARG A 200 -15.05 -0.61 -15.58
CA ARG A 200 -13.76 -0.57 -16.29
C ARG A 200 -13.40 0.89 -16.53
N SER A 201 -12.24 1.26 -16.04
CA SER A 201 -11.96 2.65 -15.80
C SER A 201 -11.43 3.26 -17.12
N LYS A 202 -12.08 4.30 -17.66
CA LYS A 202 -11.87 4.80 -19.04
C LYS A 202 -10.59 5.65 -19.14
N LYS A 203 -9.82 5.48 -20.23
CA LYS A 203 -8.64 6.30 -20.53
C LYS A 203 -9.05 7.77 -20.71
N PRO A 204 -8.53 8.71 -19.91
CA PRO A 204 -8.80 10.13 -20.08
C PRO A 204 -8.26 10.64 -21.41
N THR A 205 -8.94 11.62 -21.99
CA THR A 205 -8.49 12.32 -23.20
C THR A 205 -7.15 13.03 -22.97
N GLY A 206 -6.27 13.01 -23.97
CA GLY A 206 -4.98 13.69 -23.93
C GLY A 206 -3.89 13.03 -23.06
N VAL A 207 -3.99 11.73 -22.77
CA VAL A 207 -2.87 10.94 -22.21
C VAL A 207 -1.97 10.49 -23.37
N LYS A 208 -0.85 11.19 -23.60
CA LYS A 208 0.12 10.87 -24.65
C LYS A 208 0.85 9.53 -24.37
N HIS A 209 1.01 8.71 -25.42
CA HIS A 209 1.87 7.53 -25.39
C HIS A 209 3.34 7.96 -25.17
N GLY A 210 4.12 7.15 -24.46
CA GLY A 210 5.57 7.38 -24.27
C GLY A 210 6.00 8.38 -23.18
N LYS A 211 5.08 9.11 -22.54
CA LYS A 211 5.47 9.97 -21.40
C LYS A 211 6.01 9.05 -20.26
N GLY A 212 7.15 9.36 -19.65
CA GLY A 212 7.80 8.46 -18.68
C GLY A 212 7.00 8.26 -17.38
N ARG A 213 7.27 7.17 -16.64
CA ARG A 213 6.67 6.88 -15.32
C ARG A 213 6.94 7.96 -14.27
N ARG A 214 8.04 8.71 -14.43
CA ARG A 214 8.46 9.84 -13.59
C ARG A 214 7.89 11.21 -14.04
N HIS A 215 7.15 11.26 -15.15
CA HIS A 215 6.65 12.51 -15.74
C HIS A 215 5.13 12.50 -15.88
N GLY A 216 4.43 12.66 -14.75
CA GLY A 216 2.97 12.86 -14.71
C GLY A 216 2.40 12.55 -13.34
N GLY A 217 1.33 13.24 -12.93
CA GLY A 217 0.63 12.94 -11.66
C GLY A 217 0.86 13.91 -10.50
N TYR A 218 1.30 15.14 -10.75
CA TYR A 218 1.47 16.13 -9.67
C TYR A 218 0.13 16.76 -9.33
N GLY A 219 -0.28 16.75 -8.06
CA GLY A 219 -1.32 17.70 -7.62
C GLY A 219 -0.89 19.10 -8.08
N ILE A 220 -1.81 19.85 -8.69
CA ILE A 220 -1.50 21.20 -9.22
C ILE A 220 -0.89 22.02 -8.06
N GLY A 221 0.22 22.70 -8.35
CA GLY A 221 1.05 23.44 -7.39
C GLY A 221 0.30 24.57 -6.70
#